data_AF-A0A955WA74-F1
#
_entry.id   AF-A0A955WA74-F1
#
_cell.length_a   1.000
_cell.length_b   1.000
_cell.length_c   1.000
_cell.angle_alpha   90.00
_cell.angle_beta   90.00
_cell.angle_gamma   90.00
#
_symmetry.space_group_name_H-M   'P 1'
#
loop_
_entity.id
_entity.type
_entity.pdbx_description
1 polymer ?
#
loop_
_entity_poly.entity_id
_entity_poly.type
_entity_poly.pdbx_seq_one_letter_code
_entity_poly.pdbx_strand_id
1 'polypeptide(L)'
;MSVGVYPLYWHYKQWASIKRADASDIWPVARAIFAGFTFFSLQGDINTQSAFREKPPLPAAGPVIFLAGGALSRLPDPFGLISNLTQFAMLPAVSRIYELASPEQREQVAGMHTRHWVVTVIGLIAWVLVILGLILPEAGGDPYGAGGPGLY
;
A
#
# COMPACT_ATOMS: atom_id res chain seq x y z
N MET A 1 6.33 10.07 10.18
CA MET A 1 6.24 10.73 8.85
C MET A 1 7.33 10.15 7.95
N SER A 2 7.12 10.09 6.63
CA SER A 2 8.04 9.51 5.61
C SER A 2 7.81 8.05 5.19
N VAL A 3 6.63 7.76 4.63
CA VAL A 3 6.45 6.72 3.58
C VAL A 3 5.49 7.20 2.47
N GLY A 4 5.22 8.51 2.39
CA GLY A 4 4.15 9.06 1.55
C GLY A 4 4.42 9.01 0.05
N VAL A 5 5.67 9.01 -0.39
CA VAL A 5 6.00 9.11 -1.82
C VAL A 5 5.83 7.78 -2.56
N TYR A 6 6.01 6.66 -1.86
CA TYR A 6 5.96 5.33 -2.47
C TYR A 6 4.55 5.00 -3.03
N PRO A 7 3.44 5.14 -2.29
CA PRO A 7 2.10 4.96 -2.84
C PRO A 7 1.78 5.89 -4.02
N LEU A 8 2.29 7.13 -4.01
CA LEU A 8 2.14 8.06 -5.13
C LEU A 8 2.86 7.55 -6.38
N TYR A 9 4.09 7.05 -6.25
CA TYR A 9 4.83 6.46 -7.37
C TYR A 9 4.05 5.31 -8.00
N TRP A 10 3.45 4.43 -7.20
CA TRP A 10 2.68 3.30 -7.71
C TRP A 10 1.35 3.70 -8.35
N HIS A 11 0.64 4.67 -7.75
CA HIS A 11 -0.55 5.25 -8.37
C HIS A 11 -0.22 5.85 -9.72
N TYR A 12 0.89 6.60 -9.82
CA TYR A 12 1.37 7.14 -11.08
C TYR A 12 1.62 6.04 -12.12
N LYS A 13 2.32 4.97 -11.74
CA LYS A 13 2.62 3.85 -12.65
C LYS A 13 1.35 3.16 -13.14
N GLN A 14 0.34 2.97 -12.29
CA GLN A 14 -0.95 2.40 -12.66
C GLN A 14 -1.69 3.32 -13.66
N TRP A 15 -1.80 4.62 -13.35
CA TRP A 15 -2.41 5.59 -14.26
C TRP A 15 -1.68 5.71 -15.59
N ALA A 16 -0.35 5.64 -15.57
CA ALA A 16 0.46 5.63 -16.79
C ALA A 16 0.24 4.36 -17.61
N SER A 17 -0.11 3.24 -16.98
CA SER A 17 -0.50 2.01 -17.68
C SER A 17 -1.85 2.16 -18.37
N ILE A 18 -2.85 2.69 -17.66
CA ILE A 18 -4.19 2.95 -18.22
C ILE A 18 -4.10 3.96 -19.38
N LYS A 19 -3.33 5.04 -19.22
CA LYS A 19 -3.07 6.02 -20.29
C LYS A 19 -2.55 5.34 -21.57
N ARG A 20 -1.64 4.38 -21.44
CA ARG A 20 -1.08 3.65 -22.59
C ARG A 20 -2.07 2.66 -23.19
N ALA A 21 -2.86 1.98 -22.36
CA ALA A 21 -3.85 1.00 -22.82
C ALA A 21 -4.99 1.67 -23.59
N ASP A 22 -5.50 2.79 -23.08
CA ASP A 22 -6.70 3.45 -23.62
C ASP A 22 -6.36 4.62 -24.56
N ALA A 23 -5.06 4.88 -24.80
CA ALA A 23 -4.54 6.04 -25.53
C ALA A 23 -5.16 7.39 -25.08
N SER A 24 -5.52 7.47 -23.80
CA SER A 24 -6.32 8.57 -23.26
C SER A 24 -5.47 9.80 -22.92
N ASP A 25 -6.02 11.00 -23.06
CA ASP A 25 -5.34 12.24 -22.68
C ASP A 25 -5.47 12.55 -21.17
N ILE A 26 -5.29 11.53 -20.34
CA ILE A 26 -5.27 11.71 -18.88
C ILE A 26 -3.90 12.18 -18.43
N TRP A 27 -3.84 12.82 -17.26
CA TRP A 27 -2.57 13.22 -16.63
C TRP A 27 -2.24 12.34 -15.42
N PRO A 28 -1.37 11.32 -15.57
CA PRO A 28 -1.12 10.33 -14.52
C PRO A 28 -0.53 10.92 -13.24
N VAL A 29 0.30 11.96 -13.37
CA VAL A 29 0.96 12.60 -12.22
C VAL A 29 -0.07 13.31 -11.33
N ALA A 30 -0.94 14.13 -11.92
CA ALA A 30 -2.00 14.79 -11.15
C ALA A 30 -2.93 13.76 -10.50
N ARG A 31 -3.32 12.71 -11.24
CA ARG A 31 -4.17 11.67 -10.65
C ARG A 31 -3.49 10.93 -9.51
N ALA A 32 -2.17 10.73 -9.55
CA ALA A 32 -1.41 10.13 -8.46
C ALA A 32 -1.30 11.04 -7.22
N ILE A 33 -1.15 12.36 -7.40
CA ILE A 33 -1.18 13.32 -6.29
C ILE A 33 -2.54 13.29 -5.59
N PHE A 34 -3.61 13.16 -6.36
CA PHE A 34 -4.99 13.02 -5.85
C PHE A 34 -5.43 11.56 -5.67
N ALA A 35 -4.50 10.64 -5.38
CA ALA A 35 -4.75 9.20 -5.24
C ALA A 35 -5.95 8.85 -4.36
N GLY A 36 -6.17 9.58 -3.26
CA GLY A 36 -7.31 9.35 -2.36
C GLY A 36 -8.68 9.46 -3.05
N PHE A 37 -8.80 10.30 -4.09
CA PHE A 37 -10.01 10.45 -4.88
C PHE A 37 -9.98 9.61 -6.15
N THR A 38 -8.83 9.58 -6.82
CA THR A 38 -8.72 8.94 -8.14
C THR A 38 -8.66 7.43 -8.05
N PHE A 39 -8.30 6.83 -6.91
CA PHE A 39 -8.18 5.37 -6.82
C PHE A 39 -9.51 4.63 -7.09
N PHE A 40 -10.64 5.23 -6.70
CA PHE A 40 -11.97 4.71 -7.06
C PHE A 40 -12.17 4.68 -8.58
N SER A 41 -11.80 5.77 -9.27
CA SER A 41 -11.85 5.85 -10.73
C SER A 41 -10.87 4.86 -11.38
N LEU A 42 -9.65 4.72 -10.85
CA LEU A 42 -8.65 3.76 -11.34
C LEU A 42 -9.21 2.34 -11.32
N GLN A 43 -9.84 1.95 -10.22
CA GLN A 43 -10.43 0.63 -10.10
C GLN A 43 -11.65 0.46 -11.00
N GLY A 44 -12.44 1.50 -11.22
CA GLY A 44 -13.52 1.51 -12.21
C GLY A 44 -13.01 1.19 -13.62
N ASP A 45 -11.92 1.83 -14.04
CA ASP A 45 -11.30 1.61 -15.35
C ASP A 45 -10.75 0.16 -15.45
N ILE A 46 -10.05 -0.31 -14.41
CA ILE A 46 -9.54 -1.70 -14.34
C ILE A 46 -10.68 -2.73 -14.37
N ASN A 47 -11.80 -2.46 -13.69
CA ASN A 47 -12.96 -3.35 -13.67
C ASN A 47 -13.68 -3.39 -15.01
N THR A 48 -13.78 -2.24 -15.70
CA THR A 48 -14.29 -2.17 -17.07
C THR A 48 -13.44 -3.02 -18.00
N GLN A 49 -12.11 -2.86 -17.97
CA GLN A 49 -11.19 -3.70 -18.76
C GLN A 49 -11.23 -5.18 -18.35
N SER A 50 -11.44 -5.49 -17.06
CA SER A 50 -11.62 -6.86 -16.58
C SER A 50 -12.88 -7.50 -17.13
N ALA A 51 -13.99 -6.76 -17.19
CA ALA A 51 -15.25 -7.24 -17.76
C ALA A 51 -15.12 -7.58 -19.24
N PHE A 52 -14.42 -6.74 -20.04
CA PHE A 52 -14.12 -7.03 -21.44
C PHE A 52 -13.25 -8.28 -21.65
N ARG A 53 -12.54 -8.73 -20.61
CA ARG A 53 -11.67 -9.92 -20.63
C ARG A 53 -12.23 -11.07 -19.79
N GLU A 54 -13.52 -11.03 -19.44
CA GLU A 54 -14.23 -12.05 -18.66
C GLU A 54 -13.58 -12.37 -17.30
N LYS A 55 -12.88 -11.40 -16.70
CA LYS A 55 -12.29 -11.54 -15.37
C LYS A 55 -13.20 -10.93 -14.30
N PRO A 56 -13.26 -11.52 -13.09
CA PRO A 56 -14.11 -11.00 -12.01
C PRO A 56 -13.65 -9.60 -11.59
N PRO A 57 -14.59 -8.68 -11.28
CA PRO A 57 -14.24 -7.32 -10.88
C PRO A 57 -13.52 -7.32 -9.54
N LEU A 58 -12.62 -6.36 -9.35
CA LEU A 58 -12.02 -6.07 -8.07
C LEU A 58 -13.07 -5.46 -7.13
N PRO A 59 -13.11 -5.87 -5.84
CA PRO A 59 -14.06 -5.34 -4.86
C PRO A 59 -13.71 -3.91 -4.47
N ALA A 60 -14.72 -3.05 -4.31
CA ALA A 60 -14.55 -1.63 -3.95
C ALA A 60 -13.86 -1.40 -2.58
N ALA A 61 -13.67 -2.45 -1.80
CA ALA A 61 -12.96 -2.42 -0.53
C ALA A 61 -11.54 -1.84 -0.64
N GLY A 62 -10.83 -2.04 -1.76
CA GLY A 62 -9.46 -1.56 -1.92
C GLY A 62 -9.31 -0.03 -1.73
N PRO A 63 -10.01 0.79 -2.54
CA PRO A 63 -10.03 2.24 -2.42
C PRO A 63 -10.57 2.74 -1.09
N VAL A 64 -11.56 2.05 -0.54
CA VAL A 64 -12.08 2.36 0.80
C VAL A 64 -11.03 2.15 1.88
N ILE A 65 -10.29 1.03 1.86
CA ILE A 65 -9.21 0.74 2.82
C ILE A 65 -8.08 1.76 2.66
N PHE A 66 -7.69 2.09 1.42
CA PHE A 66 -6.68 3.11 1.16
C PHE A 66 -7.07 4.47 1.74
N LEU A 67 -8.30 4.92 1.48
CA LEU A 67 -8.83 6.17 2.01
C LEU A 67 -8.94 6.16 3.54
N ALA A 68 -9.42 5.05 4.11
CA ALA A 68 -9.51 4.85 5.55
C ALA A 68 -8.13 4.94 6.21
N GLY A 69 -7.07 4.40 5.59
CA GLY A 69 -5.71 4.56 6.09
C GLY A 69 -5.26 6.01 6.21
N GLY A 70 -5.64 6.85 5.25
CA GLY A 70 -5.41 8.30 5.36
C GLY A 70 -6.09 8.90 6.59
N ALA A 71 -7.26 8.42 6.99
CA ALA A 71 -7.93 8.83 8.23
C ALA A 71 -7.26 8.24 9.48
N LEU A 72 -6.97 6.93 9.48
CA LEU A 72 -6.30 6.23 10.58
C LEU A 72 -4.92 6.80 10.90
N SER A 73 -4.21 7.32 9.88
CA SER A 73 -2.91 7.97 10.06
C SER A 73 -2.94 9.21 10.96
N ARG A 74 -4.12 9.78 11.23
CA ARG A 74 -4.32 10.93 12.12
C ARG A 74 -4.61 10.54 13.57
N LEU A 75 -4.81 9.25 13.86
CA LEU A 75 -5.03 8.76 15.20
C LEU A 75 -3.70 8.68 15.97
N PRO A 76 -3.73 8.76 17.32
CA PRO A 76 -2.55 8.56 18.15
C PRO A 76 -1.87 7.22 17.87
N ASP A 77 -0.56 7.16 18.08
CA ASP A 77 0.15 5.88 18.04
C ASP A 77 -0.45 4.90 19.05
N PRO A 78 -0.62 3.61 18.68
CA PRO A 78 -0.02 2.91 17.53
C PRO A 78 -0.89 2.87 16.26
N PHE A 79 -2.05 3.54 16.23
CA PHE A 79 -2.98 3.46 15.08
C PHE A 79 -2.42 4.16 13.83
N GLY A 80 -1.67 5.25 14.02
CA GLY A 80 -0.94 5.92 12.94
C GLY A 80 0.07 4.99 12.26
N LEU A 81 0.73 4.11 13.02
CA LEU A 81 1.62 3.07 12.50
C LEU A 81 0.85 2.07 11.64
N ILE A 82 -0.24 1.49 12.15
CA ILE A 82 -1.07 0.49 11.45
C ILE A 82 -1.65 1.07 10.14
N SER A 83 -1.89 2.37 10.06
CA SER A 83 -2.38 3.04 8.85
C SER A 83 -1.50 2.83 7.62
N ASN A 84 -0.21 2.56 7.78
CA ASN A 84 0.69 2.29 6.65
C ASN A 84 0.35 0.95 5.95
N LEU A 85 -0.26 0.00 6.66
CA LEU A 85 -0.66 -1.28 6.09
C LEU A 85 -1.77 -1.14 5.04
N THR A 86 -2.58 -0.08 5.10
CA THR A 86 -3.66 0.12 4.13
C THR A 86 -3.15 0.39 2.72
N GLN A 87 -1.87 0.78 2.57
CA GLN A 87 -1.23 0.97 1.27
C GLN A 87 -1.18 -0.34 0.46
N PHE A 88 -1.21 -1.49 1.14
CA PHE A 88 -1.28 -2.81 0.49
C PHE A 88 -2.64 -3.09 -0.17
N ALA A 89 -3.68 -2.30 0.11
CA ALA A 89 -4.97 -2.42 -0.56
C ALA A 89 -4.88 -2.21 -2.09
N MET A 90 -3.75 -1.69 -2.59
CA MET A 90 -3.50 -1.53 -4.02
C MET A 90 -2.94 -2.79 -4.72
N LEU A 91 -2.50 -3.81 -3.97
CA LEU A 91 -1.95 -5.05 -4.53
C LEU A 91 -2.86 -5.72 -5.58
N PRO A 92 -4.19 -5.87 -5.34
CA PRO A 92 -5.06 -6.49 -6.32
C PRO A 92 -5.12 -5.72 -7.64
N ALA A 93 -5.04 -4.39 -7.59
CA ALA A 93 -5.03 -3.54 -8.77
C ALA A 93 -3.71 -3.68 -9.57
N VAL A 94 -2.56 -3.80 -8.89
CA VAL A 94 -1.26 -4.07 -9.52
C VAL A 94 -1.25 -5.42 -10.23
N SER A 95 -1.71 -6.48 -9.56
CA SER A 95 -1.80 -7.82 -10.15
C SER A 95 -2.78 -7.85 -11.31
N ARG A 96 -3.93 -7.16 -11.21
CA ARG A 96 -4.91 -7.15 -12.30
C ARG A 96 -4.40 -6.43 -13.54
N ILE A 97 -3.70 -5.31 -13.41
CA ILE A 97 -3.07 -4.66 -14.58
C ILE A 97 -2.05 -5.61 -15.25
N TYR A 98 -1.27 -6.36 -14.47
CA TYR A 98 -0.32 -7.33 -15.02
C TYR A 98 -1.02 -8.47 -15.78
N GLU A 99 -2.14 -8.97 -15.26
CA GLU A 99 -2.94 -10.01 -15.92
C GLU A 99 -3.55 -9.53 -17.24
N LEU A 100 -4.03 -8.28 -17.27
CA LEU A 100 -4.69 -7.67 -18.44
C LEU A 100 -3.70 -7.19 -19.52
N ALA A 101 -2.42 -7.00 -19.16
CA ALA A 101 -1.39 -6.56 -20.08
C ALA A 101 -1.11 -7.61 -21.18
N SER A 102 -0.94 -7.13 -22.42
CA SER A 102 -0.42 -7.93 -23.54
C SER A 102 1.01 -8.43 -23.26
N PRO A 103 1.55 -9.43 -24.00
CA PRO A 103 2.93 -9.90 -23.80
C PRO A 103 3.97 -8.78 -23.85
N GLU A 104 3.84 -7.85 -24.80
CA GLU A 104 4.71 -6.68 -24.95
C GLU A 104 4.54 -5.68 -23.78
N GLN A 105 3.30 -5.44 -23.35
CA GLN A 105 3.03 -4.58 -22.20
C GLN A 105 3.52 -5.22 -20.89
N ARG A 106 3.47 -6.56 -20.78
CA ARG A 106 3.93 -7.30 -19.60
C ARG A 106 5.40 -7.10 -19.34
N GLU A 107 6.26 -7.02 -20.34
CA GLU A 107 7.67 -6.71 -20.13
C GLU A 107 7.84 -5.34 -19.47
N GLN A 108 7.05 -4.36 -19.91
CA GLN A 108 7.08 -2.99 -19.38
C GLN A 108 6.48 -2.87 -17.97
N VAL A 109 5.52 -3.73 -17.61
CA VAL A 109 4.88 -3.77 -16.28
C VAL A 109 5.41 -4.88 -15.36
N ALA A 110 6.25 -5.80 -15.82
CA ALA A 110 6.81 -6.89 -15.02
C ALA A 110 7.69 -6.34 -13.90
N GLY A 111 8.54 -5.37 -14.22
CA GLY A 111 9.35 -4.68 -13.22
C GLY A 111 8.50 -3.97 -12.16
N MET A 112 7.30 -3.48 -12.53
CA MET A 112 6.33 -2.91 -11.59
C MET A 112 5.78 -4.01 -10.67
N HIS A 113 5.23 -5.09 -11.23
CA HIS A 113 4.66 -6.20 -10.45
C HIS A 113 5.67 -6.82 -9.45
N THR A 114 6.88 -7.14 -9.90
CA THR A 114 7.91 -7.77 -9.07
C THR A 114 8.41 -6.85 -7.96
N ARG A 115 8.71 -5.58 -8.26
CA ARG A 115 9.18 -4.63 -7.24
C ARG A 115 8.11 -4.38 -6.16
N HIS A 116 6.84 -4.37 -6.53
CA HIS A 116 5.76 -4.17 -5.58
C HIS A 116 5.63 -5.36 -4.62
N TRP A 117 5.73 -6.59 -5.13
CA TRP A 117 5.78 -7.80 -4.32
C TRP A 117 6.99 -7.86 -3.38
N VAL A 118 8.19 -7.55 -3.88
CA VAL A 118 9.42 -7.55 -3.07
C VAL A 118 9.30 -6.57 -1.91
N VAL A 119 8.89 -5.32 -2.17
CA VAL A 119 8.72 -4.32 -1.10
C VAL A 119 7.59 -4.71 -0.15
N THR A 120 6.53 -5.35 -0.65
CA THR A 120 5.44 -5.85 0.20
C THR A 120 5.94 -6.91 1.18
N VAL A 121 6.70 -7.89 0.71
CA VAL A 121 7.25 -8.94 1.58
C VAL A 121 8.19 -8.35 2.62
N ILE A 122 9.11 -7.47 2.22
CA ILE A 122 10.02 -6.79 3.15
C ILE A 122 9.25 -5.95 4.17
N GLY A 123 8.25 -5.19 3.72
CA GLY A 123 7.41 -4.37 4.58
C GLY A 123 6.61 -5.21 5.58
N LEU A 124 6.02 -6.33 5.15
CA LEU A 124 5.29 -7.24 6.03
C LEU A 124 6.20 -7.87 7.09
N ILE A 125 7.42 -8.30 6.71
CA ILE A 125 8.41 -8.82 7.67
C ILE A 125 8.75 -7.74 8.70
N ALA A 126 9.02 -6.51 8.27
CA ALA A 126 9.29 -5.40 9.18
C ALA A 126 8.10 -5.14 10.12
N TRP A 127 6.87 -5.19 9.62
CA TRP A 127 5.66 -5.05 10.45
C TRP A 127 5.48 -6.18 11.47
N VAL A 128 5.78 -7.42 11.09
CA VAL A 128 5.77 -8.55 12.05
C VAL A 128 6.75 -8.29 13.18
N LEU A 129 7.96 -7.81 12.89
CA LEU A 129 8.94 -7.46 13.92
C LEU A 129 8.47 -6.32 14.83
N VAL A 130 7.84 -5.29 14.27
CA VAL A 130 7.25 -4.19 15.05
C VAL A 130 6.15 -4.69 15.97
N ILE A 131 5.23 -5.52 15.46
CA ILE A 131 4.14 -6.09 16.25
C ILE A 131 4.68 -6.98 17.36
N LEU A 132 5.69 -7.80 17.08
CA LEU A 132 6.37 -8.61 18.10
C LEU A 132 7.00 -7.72 19.18
N GLY A 133 7.65 -6.62 18.81
CA GLY A 133 8.20 -5.65 19.76
C GLY A 133 7.14 -4.92 20.60
N LEU A 134 5.93 -4.72 20.07
CA LEU A 134 4.82 -4.13 20.82
C LEU A 134 4.15 -5.11 21.80
N ILE A 135 4.16 -6.41 21.48
CA ILE A 135 3.53 -7.46 22.29
C ILE A 135 4.49 -8.01 23.34
N LEU A 136 5.79 -8.07 23.03
CA LEU A 136 6.80 -8.48 23.99
C LEU A 136 6.96 -7.38 25.05
N PRO A 137 6.59 -7.61 26.32
CA PRO A 137 6.93 -6.68 27.39
C PRO A 137 8.45 -6.54 27.42
N GLU A 138 8.95 -5.33 27.68
CA GLU A 138 10.38 -5.08 27.82
C GLU A 138 10.94 -6.13 28.80
N ALA A 139 11.77 -7.05 28.29
CA ALA A 139 12.39 -8.06 29.13
C ALA A 139 13.22 -7.31 30.17
N GLY A 140 12.71 -7.24 31.39
CA GLY A 140 13.10 -6.29 32.41
C GLY A 140 14.61 -6.18 32.58
N GLY A 141 15.18 -5.08 32.11
CA GLY A 141 16.29 -4.45 32.78
C GLY A 141 15.69 -3.47 33.78
N ASP A 142 15.50 -3.91 35.03
CA ASP A 142 15.31 -2.97 36.13
C ASP A 142 16.66 -2.26 36.36
N PRO A 143 16.80 -0.95 36.05
CA PRO A 143 18.03 -0.23 36.34
C PRO A 143 18.13 0.16 37.83
N TYR A 144 17.08 -0.09 38.62
CA TYR A 144 16.91 0.36 40.00
C TYR A 144 16.69 -0.79 41.01
N GLY A 145 16.88 -2.03 40.58
CA GLY A 145 16.79 -3.22 41.43
C GLY A 145 17.99 -3.32 42.39
N ALA A 146 17.74 -2.93 43.64
CA ALA A 146 18.62 -2.98 44.82
C ALA A 146 19.56 -1.78 45.06
N GLY A 147 18.97 -0.57 45.12
CA GLY A 147 19.42 0.43 46.10
C GLY A 147 19.16 -0.10 47.52
N GLY A 148 20.21 -0.11 48.36
CA GLY A 148 20.30 -0.92 49.57
C GLY A 148 19.31 -0.64 50.70
N PRO A 149 19.24 -1.54 51.70
CA PRO A 149 18.51 -1.26 52.92
C PRO A 149 19.24 -0.14 53.68
N GLY A 150 18.53 0.99 53.83
CA GLY A 150 18.94 2.10 54.66
C GLY A 150 19.16 1.69 56.10
N LEU A 151 20.17 2.31 56.70
CA LEU A 151 20.30 2.47 58.14
C LEU A 151 18.99 3.07 58.69
N TYR A 152 18.40 2.44 59.70
CA TYR A 152 18.01 2.96 61.01
C TYR A 152 17.26 1.87 61.79
#